data_AF-A0A9W9YH62-F1
#
_entry.id   AF-A0A9W9YH62-F1
#
_cell.length_a   1.000
_cell.length_b   1.000
_cell.length_c   1.000
_cell.angle_alpha   90.00
_cell.angle_beta   90.00
_cell.angle_gamma   90.00
#
_symmetry.space_group_name_H-M   'P 1'
#
loop_
_entity.id
_entity.type
_entity.pdbx_description
1 polymer ?
#
loop_
_entity_poly.entity_id
_entity_poly.type
_entity_poly.pdbx_seq_one_letter_code
_entity_poly.pdbx_strand_id
1 'polypeptide(L)'
;ATKLVSRWFHPEKVNDSQLLNIVKEGARRGLTECDKLFNNETWNCPSDMYEKLTIFVENTTTRLDAATRETAFIHAISAAAITHEITLHCTQEKIPGCGCSKKKHRDGHWIIKACVDDIEFGMSEARRFLDKLENGGDARTAVNLHNNAVGREVVLSSQQKECLCRDATGLNLPLMRNHVI
;
A
#
# COMPACT_ATOMS: atom_id res chain seq x y z
N ALA A 1 -12.36 21.45 29.37
CA ALA A 1 -12.21 20.15 28.69
C ALA A 1 -11.66 20.39 27.30
N THR A 2 -10.34 20.39 27.14
CA THR A 2 -9.66 20.73 25.89
C THR A 2 -9.14 19.43 25.29
N LYS A 3 -9.69 19.02 24.14
CA LYS A 3 -9.22 17.84 23.39
C LYS A 3 -7.75 18.04 23.03
N LEU A 4 -6.89 17.16 23.55
CA LEU A 4 -5.52 16.98 23.07
C LEU A 4 -5.60 16.39 21.66
N VAL A 5 -5.65 17.26 20.65
CA VAL A 5 -5.38 16.86 19.27
C VAL A 5 -3.88 16.61 19.20
N SER A 6 -3.48 15.34 19.24
CA SER A 6 -2.11 14.92 18.91
C SER A 6 -1.87 15.19 17.42
N ARG A 7 -1.56 16.45 17.13
CA ARG A 7 -1.13 16.94 15.82
C ARG A 7 0.32 16.47 15.64
N TRP A 8 0.51 15.35 14.97
CA TRP A 8 1.84 14.89 14.58
C TRP A 8 2.46 15.94 13.66
N PHE A 9 3.45 16.63 14.19
CA PHE A 9 4.27 17.62 13.49
C PHE A 9 5.22 16.84 12.56
N HIS A 10 5.01 16.88 11.25
CA HIS A 10 5.97 16.36 10.25
C HIS A 10 6.41 17.54 9.37
N PRO A 11 7.55 18.20 9.66
CA PRO A 11 7.96 19.41 8.95
C PRO A 11 8.83 19.17 7.70
N GLU A 12 8.97 17.93 7.21
CA GLU A 12 9.57 17.68 5.90
C GLU A 12 8.51 17.22 4.91
N LYS A 13 8.35 17.98 3.82
CA LYS A 13 7.48 17.60 2.72
C LYS A 13 8.09 16.41 2.00
N VAL A 14 7.32 15.33 1.85
CA VAL A 14 7.69 14.15 1.05
C VAL A 14 8.06 14.60 -0.38
N ASN A 15 9.19 14.11 -0.90
CA ASN A 15 9.57 14.34 -2.29
C ASN A 15 8.70 13.48 -3.21
N ASP A 16 7.81 14.12 -3.97
CA ASP A 16 6.89 13.44 -4.89
C ASP A 16 7.60 12.57 -5.94
N SER A 17 8.83 12.92 -6.36
CA SER A 17 9.60 12.12 -7.31
C SER A 17 10.09 10.80 -6.69
N GLN A 18 10.58 10.86 -5.44
CA GLN A 18 10.98 9.66 -4.71
C GLN A 18 9.78 8.76 -4.45
N LEU A 19 8.66 9.33 -4.02
CA LEU A 19 7.45 8.57 -3.73
C LEU A 19 6.85 7.95 -5.01
N LEU A 20 6.91 8.65 -6.14
CA LEU A 20 6.50 8.10 -7.43
C LEU A 20 7.32 6.85 -7.81
N ASN A 21 8.62 6.81 -7.52
CA ASN A 21 9.42 5.61 -7.77
C ASN A 21 8.96 4.42 -6.92
N ILE A 22 8.67 4.66 -5.63
CA ILE A 22 8.13 3.64 -4.72
C ILE A 22 6.75 3.16 -5.21
N VAL A 23 5.89 4.06 -5.69
CA VAL A 23 4.60 3.71 -6.30
C VAL A 23 4.81 2.81 -7.52
N LYS A 24 5.75 3.14 -8.40
CA LYS A 24 6.06 2.33 -9.58
C LYS A 24 6.63 0.95 -9.22
N GLU A 25 7.41 0.85 -8.14
CA GLU A 25 7.92 -0.42 -7.60
C GLU A 25 6.78 -1.27 -7.03
N GLY A 26 5.93 -0.68 -6.19
CA GLY A 26 4.80 -1.37 -5.58
C GLY A 26 3.83 -1.88 -6.63
N ALA A 27 3.54 -1.10 -7.65
CA ALA A 27 2.70 -1.56 -8.73
C ALA A 27 3.35 -2.76 -9.47
N ARG A 28 4.68 -2.78 -9.69
CA ARG A 28 5.37 -3.90 -10.39
C ARG A 28 5.32 -5.17 -9.55
N ARG A 29 5.40 -5.04 -8.23
CA ARG A 29 5.12 -6.13 -7.29
C ARG A 29 3.70 -6.67 -7.49
N GLY A 30 2.70 -5.80 -7.64
CA GLY A 30 1.33 -6.20 -7.93
C GLY A 30 1.18 -7.01 -9.23
N LEU A 31 1.87 -6.61 -10.31
CA LEU A 31 1.91 -7.38 -11.56
C LEU A 31 2.56 -8.75 -11.35
N THR A 32 3.68 -8.79 -10.63
CA THR A 32 4.38 -10.04 -10.33
C THR A 32 3.48 -11.01 -9.57
N GLU A 33 2.67 -10.51 -8.65
CA GLU A 33 1.72 -11.36 -7.93
C GLU A 33 0.55 -11.80 -8.79
N CYS A 34 0.04 -10.91 -9.63
CA CYS A 34 -1.02 -11.24 -10.57
C CYS A 34 -0.59 -12.35 -11.55
N ASP A 35 0.62 -12.27 -12.10
CA ASP A 35 1.19 -13.34 -12.94
C ASP A 35 1.25 -14.67 -12.19
N LYS A 36 1.78 -14.69 -10.96
CA LYS A 36 1.80 -15.92 -10.14
C LYS A 36 0.42 -16.52 -9.89
N LEU A 37 -0.57 -15.67 -9.59
CA LEU A 37 -1.93 -16.12 -9.25
C LEU A 37 -2.68 -16.66 -10.47
N PHE A 38 -2.40 -16.14 -11.66
CA PHE A 38 -3.13 -16.45 -12.89
C PHE A 38 -2.32 -17.22 -13.94
N ASN A 39 -1.10 -17.66 -13.63
CA ASN A 39 -0.20 -18.32 -14.60
C ASN A 39 -0.78 -19.55 -15.32
N ASN A 40 -1.77 -20.22 -14.72
CA ASN A 40 -2.43 -21.40 -15.26
C ASN A 40 -3.88 -21.13 -15.73
N GLU A 41 -4.31 -19.87 -15.72
CA GLU A 41 -5.63 -19.46 -16.19
C GLU A 41 -5.61 -19.08 -17.67
N THR A 42 -6.78 -19.08 -18.31
CA THR A 42 -6.91 -18.65 -19.72
C THR A 42 -6.55 -17.18 -19.90
N TRP A 43 -6.85 -16.36 -18.90
CA TRP A 43 -6.31 -15.03 -18.73
C TRP A 43 -5.14 -15.10 -17.75
N ASN A 44 -3.92 -14.97 -18.24
CA ASN A 44 -2.68 -15.20 -17.50
C ASN A 44 -2.00 -13.90 -17.04
N CYS A 45 -2.79 -12.88 -16.72
CA CYS A 45 -2.30 -11.56 -16.34
C CYS A 45 -1.26 -10.95 -17.30
N PRO A 46 -1.64 -10.66 -18.56
CA PRO A 46 -0.69 -10.18 -19.56
C PRO A 46 -0.08 -8.83 -19.14
N SER A 47 1.25 -8.74 -19.27
CA SER A 47 2.04 -7.62 -18.74
C SER A 47 1.68 -6.25 -19.34
N ASP A 48 1.14 -6.23 -20.55
CA ASP A 48 0.70 -5.00 -21.24
C ASP A 48 -0.51 -4.34 -20.55
N MET A 49 -1.32 -5.09 -19.79
CA MET A 49 -2.42 -4.52 -19.02
C MET A 49 -1.94 -3.60 -17.91
N TYR A 50 -0.75 -3.85 -17.40
CA TYR A 50 -0.16 -3.06 -16.34
C TYR A 50 0.46 -1.76 -16.88
N GLU A 51 1.03 -1.78 -18.09
CA GLU A 51 1.46 -0.56 -18.79
C GLU A 51 0.29 0.38 -19.07
N LYS A 52 -0.94 -0.15 -19.13
CA LYS A 52 -2.21 0.59 -19.34
C LYS A 52 -2.81 1.14 -18.04
N LEU A 53 -2.24 0.84 -16.86
CA LEU A 53 -2.62 1.48 -15.62
C LEU A 53 -2.26 2.96 -15.67
N THR A 54 -3.14 3.78 -15.14
CA THR A 54 -3.03 5.24 -15.30
C THR A 54 -1.78 5.83 -14.67
N ILE A 55 -1.17 5.16 -13.70
CA ILE A 55 0.12 5.57 -13.10
C ILE A 55 1.33 5.44 -14.05
N PHE A 56 1.21 4.70 -15.16
CA PHE A 56 2.23 4.54 -16.20
C PHE A 56 1.92 5.28 -17.50
N VAL A 57 0.68 5.73 -17.68
CA VAL A 57 0.23 6.34 -18.91
C VAL A 57 -0.02 7.83 -18.72
N GLU A 58 0.75 8.67 -19.40
CA GLU A 58 0.53 10.13 -19.43
C GLU A 58 -0.63 10.54 -20.36
N ASN A 59 -1.05 9.68 -21.29
CA ASN A 59 -2.11 9.92 -22.26
C ASN A 59 -3.39 9.11 -22.00
N THR A 60 -4.56 9.70 -22.26
CA THR A 60 -5.87 9.11 -21.92
C THR A 60 -6.34 8.01 -22.88
N THR A 61 -5.66 7.79 -24.00
CA THR A 61 -6.10 6.94 -25.12
C THR A 61 -5.71 5.46 -25.01
N THR A 62 -4.89 5.09 -24.03
CA THR A 62 -4.43 3.70 -23.84
C THR A 62 -4.78 3.13 -22.47
N ARG A 63 -5.81 3.70 -21.82
CA ARG A 63 -6.27 3.23 -20.52
C ARG A 63 -6.91 1.84 -20.63
N LEU A 64 -7.00 1.15 -19.50
CA LEU A 64 -7.89 0.00 -19.35
C LEU A 64 -9.35 0.46 -19.56
N ASP A 65 -9.81 0.32 -20.80
CA ASP A 65 -11.14 0.81 -21.22
C ASP A 65 -12.26 -0.20 -20.97
N ALA A 66 -11.92 -1.47 -20.79
CA ALA A 66 -12.88 -2.51 -20.47
C ALA A 66 -13.10 -2.64 -18.95
N ALA A 67 -14.36 -2.57 -18.51
CA ALA A 67 -14.76 -2.85 -17.13
C ALA A 67 -15.05 -4.36 -16.96
N THR A 68 -14.00 -5.17 -16.92
CA THR A 68 -14.09 -6.64 -16.72
C THR A 68 -13.71 -7.03 -15.30
N ARG A 69 -13.89 -8.31 -14.96
CA ARG A 69 -13.49 -8.83 -13.64
C ARG A 69 -11.96 -8.80 -13.47
N GLU A 70 -11.25 -9.02 -14.57
CA GLU A 70 -9.79 -9.02 -14.63
C GLU A 70 -9.23 -7.61 -14.44
N THR A 71 -9.81 -6.58 -15.10
CA THR A 71 -9.39 -5.19 -14.86
C THR A 71 -9.71 -4.74 -13.44
N ALA A 72 -10.84 -5.17 -12.86
CA ALA A 72 -11.14 -4.93 -11.47
C ALA A 72 -10.07 -5.52 -10.52
N PHE A 73 -9.62 -6.74 -10.80
CA PHE A 73 -8.53 -7.37 -10.07
C PHE A 73 -7.21 -6.62 -10.20
N ILE A 74 -6.84 -6.21 -11.43
CA ILE A 74 -5.61 -5.42 -11.69
C ILE A 74 -5.59 -4.11 -10.88
N HIS A 75 -6.72 -3.39 -10.83
CA HIS A 75 -6.85 -2.19 -10.00
C HIS A 75 -6.66 -2.49 -8.50
N ALA A 76 -7.33 -3.54 -8.00
CA ALA A 76 -7.25 -3.92 -6.59
C ALA A 76 -5.84 -4.38 -6.18
N ILE A 77 -5.23 -5.32 -6.92
CA ILE A 77 -3.89 -5.84 -6.59
C ILE A 77 -2.82 -4.75 -6.70
N SER A 78 -2.93 -3.86 -7.68
CA SER A 78 -2.01 -2.72 -7.81
C SER A 78 -2.14 -1.76 -6.64
N ALA A 79 -3.36 -1.41 -6.23
CA ALA A 79 -3.60 -0.54 -5.09
C ALA A 79 -3.13 -1.16 -3.76
N ALA A 80 -3.32 -2.47 -3.59
CA ALA A 80 -2.78 -3.22 -2.45
C ALA A 80 -1.25 -3.15 -2.45
N ALA A 81 -0.61 -3.41 -3.60
CA ALA A 81 0.83 -3.49 -3.70
C ALA A 81 1.55 -2.16 -3.52
N ILE A 82 0.98 -1.09 -4.06
CA ILE A 82 1.46 0.27 -3.82
C ILE A 82 1.35 0.63 -2.34
N THR A 83 0.22 0.34 -1.71
CA THR A 83 0.00 0.61 -0.28
C THR A 83 1.02 -0.16 0.58
N HIS A 84 1.23 -1.44 0.27
CA HIS A 84 2.22 -2.26 0.95
C HIS A 84 3.63 -1.69 0.80
N GLU A 85 4.05 -1.36 -0.43
CA GLU A 85 5.41 -0.87 -0.69
C GLU A 85 5.66 0.49 -0.02
N ILE A 86 4.70 1.44 -0.08
CA ILE A 86 4.83 2.72 0.63
C ILE A 86 4.94 2.48 2.15
N THR A 87 4.08 1.62 2.70
CA THR A 87 4.11 1.29 4.14
C THR A 87 5.46 0.67 4.54
N LEU A 88 5.99 -0.23 3.71
CA LEU A 88 7.27 -0.90 3.96
C LEU A 88 8.42 0.11 3.98
N HIS A 89 8.52 0.99 2.97
CA HIS A 89 9.56 2.02 2.92
C HIS A 89 9.40 3.04 4.05
N CYS A 90 8.16 3.31 4.46
CA CYS A 90 7.87 4.15 5.62
C CYS A 90 8.40 3.54 6.93
N THR A 91 8.11 2.26 7.18
CA THR A 91 8.62 1.52 8.35
C THR A 91 10.14 1.43 8.35
N GLN A 92 10.77 1.42 7.17
CA GLN A 92 12.23 1.44 6.99
C GLN A 92 12.85 2.85 7.11
N GLU A 93 12.06 3.87 7.47
CA GLU A 93 12.50 5.27 7.58
C GLU A 93 13.10 5.83 6.27
N LYS A 94 12.69 5.28 5.12
CA LYS A 94 13.14 5.73 3.78
C LYS A 94 12.32 6.90 3.23
N ILE A 95 11.14 7.15 3.80
CA ILE A 95 10.25 8.24 3.40
C ILE A 95 10.24 9.29 4.50
N PRO A 96 10.69 10.53 4.23
CA PRO A 96 10.61 11.61 5.21
C PRO A 96 9.16 11.89 5.60
N GLY A 97 8.91 12.20 6.87
CA GLY A 97 7.56 12.58 7.30
C GLY A 97 6.62 11.41 7.63
N CYS A 98 7.14 10.20 7.71
CA CYS A 98 6.41 9.05 8.24
C CYS A 98 7.37 8.10 8.99
N GLY A 99 6.84 7.09 9.65
CA GLY A 99 7.62 6.07 10.34
C GLY A 99 6.73 5.09 11.08
N CYS A 100 7.31 4.10 11.75
CA CYS A 100 6.49 3.16 12.49
C CYS A 100 5.94 3.76 13.79
N SER A 101 4.70 3.41 14.10
CA SER A 101 4.06 3.81 15.35
C SER A 101 4.70 3.05 16.50
N LYS A 102 5.38 3.75 17.40
CA LYS A 102 5.94 3.18 18.64
C LYS A 102 4.84 2.95 19.67
N LYS A 103 3.95 1.98 19.42
CA LYS A 103 2.88 1.62 20.36
C LYS A 103 3.47 0.85 21.54
N LYS A 104 3.19 1.31 22.77
CA LYS A 104 3.46 0.54 24.00
C LYS A 104 2.30 -0.43 24.19
N HIS A 105 2.47 -1.69 23.78
CA HIS A 105 1.53 -2.73 24.18
C HIS A 105 1.81 -3.12 25.64
N ARG A 106 0.82 -2.97 26.53
CA ARG A 106 0.85 -3.51 27.88
C ARG A 106 0.10 -4.85 27.89
N ASP A 107 0.80 -5.92 27.54
CA ASP A 107 0.35 -7.27 27.91
C ASP A 107 1.02 -7.62 29.23
N GLY A 108 0.36 -7.26 30.34
CA GLY A 108 0.48 -7.81 31.70
C GLY A 108 1.84 -7.90 32.42
N HIS A 109 2.98 -7.97 31.73
CA HIS A 109 4.25 -8.34 32.33
C HIS A 109 5.51 -7.83 31.59
N TRP A 110 5.40 -7.24 30.39
CA TRP A 110 6.56 -6.67 29.68
C TRP A 110 6.17 -5.55 28.71
N ILE A 111 6.98 -4.47 28.68
CA ILE A 111 6.82 -3.38 27.72
C ILE A 111 7.50 -3.79 26.42
N ILE A 112 6.69 -4.12 25.42
CA ILE A 112 7.16 -4.32 24.06
C ILE A 112 7.31 -2.95 23.39
N LYS A 113 8.52 -2.58 22.98
CA LYS A 113 8.67 -1.57 21.91
C LYS A 113 8.55 -2.34 20.60
N ALA A 114 7.36 -2.30 19.98
CA ALA A 114 7.14 -2.84 18.65
C ALA A 114 7.10 -1.70 17.64
N CYS A 115 7.72 -1.93 16.48
CA CYS A 115 7.57 -1.07 15.32
C CYS A 115 6.30 -1.54 14.60
N VAL A 116 5.24 -0.74 14.64
CA VAL A 116 3.97 -1.04 13.99
C VAL A 116 3.89 -0.27 12.68
N ASP A 117 3.71 -1.00 11.58
CA ASP A 117 3.50 -0.45 10.24
C ASP A 117 2.43 0.66 10.25
N ASP A 118 2.74 1.82 9.63
CA ASP A 118 1.81 2.92 9.44
C ASP A 118 1.05 2.75 8.12
N ILE A 119 0.11 1.81 8.12
CA ILE A 119 -0.68 1.45 6.94
C ILE A 119 -1.53 2.62 6.47
N GLU A 120 -2.04 3.44 7.39
CA GLU A 120 -2.87 4.61 7.07
C GLU A 120 -2.10 5.63 6.23
N PHE A 121 -0.80 5.85 6.55
CA PHE A 121 0.07 6.65 5.71
C PHE A 121 0.19 6.04 4.30
N GLY A 122 0.45 4.73 4.21
CA GLY A 122 0.51 4.01 2.94
C GLY A 122 -0.77 4.13 2.10
N MET A 123 -1.93 3.97 2.74
CA MET A 123 -3.25 4.08 2.09
C MET A 123 -3.52 5.50 1.59
N SER A 124 -3.18 6.51 2.38
CA SER A 124 -3.35 7.92 2.02
C SER A 124 -2.51 8.30 0.80
N GLU A 125 -1.23 7.91 0.77
CA GLU A 125 -0.35 8.20 -0.35
C GLU A 125 -0.72 7.36 -1.60
N ALA A 126 -1.03 6.07 -1.44
CA ALA A 126 -1.51 5.25 -2.55
C ALA A 126 -2.77 5.84 -3.19
N ARG A 127 -3.71 6.32 -2.36
CA ARG A 127 -4.91 7.05 -2.81
C ARG A 127 -4.55 8.30 -3.60
N ARG A 128 -3.60 9.11 -3.11
CA ARG A 128 -3.19 10.35 -3.77
C ARG A 128 -2.62 10.13 -5.17
N PHE A 129 -1.89 9.04 -5.39
CA PHE A 129 -1.34 8.71 -6.71
C PHE A 129 -2.34 8.02 -7.63
N LEU A 130 -3.12 7.06 -7.12
CA LEU A 130 -4.03 6.27 -7.95
C LEU A 130 -5.31 7.02 -8.29
N ASP A 131 -6.00 7.53 -7.27
CA ASP A 131 -7.35 8.07 -7.44
C ASP A 131 -7.32 9.43 -8.16
N LYS A 132 -6.21 10.19 -8.06
CA LYS A 132 -6.05 11.46 -8.80
C LYS A 132 -6.05 11.25 -10.32
N LEU A 133 -5.66 10.07 -10.78
CA LEU A 133 -5.58 9.72 -12.19
C LEU A 133 -6.89 9.13 -12.73
N GLU A 134 -7.81 8.74 -11.86
CA GLU A 134 -9.18 8.34 -12.17
C GLU A 134 -10.06 9.60 -12.28
N ASN A 135 -9.89 10.34 -13.37
CA ASN A 135 -10.61 11.59 -13.64
C ASN A 135 -11.81 11.36 -14.58
N GLY A 136 -13.00 11.22 -14.01
CA GLY A 136 -14.22 11.03 -14.79
C GLY A 136 -15.46 10.97 -13.90
N GLY A 137 -16.61 11.35 -14.47
CA GLY A 137 -17.91 11.22 -13.81
C GLY A 137 -18.67 9.97 -14.23
N ASP A 138 -18.01 9.03 -14.91
CA ASP A 138 -18.64 7.84 -15.49
C ASP A 138 -18.63 6.64 -14.52
N ALA A 139 -19.47 5.64 -14.82
CA ALA A 139 -19.57 4.43 -14.01
C ALA A 139 -18.24 3.65 -13.93
N ARG A 140 -17.42 3.72 -14.99
CA ARG A 140 -16.10 3.07 -15.03
C ARG A 140 -15.17 3.68 -13.98
N THR A 141 -15.07 5.01 -13.93
CA THR A 141 -14.25 5.71 -12.94
C THR A 141 -14.70 5.33 -11.52
N ALA A 142 -16.02 5.28 -11.28
CA ALA A 142 -16.55 4.86 -9.98
C ALA A 142 -16.15 3.43 -9.60
N VAL A 143 -16.19 2.49 -10.55
CA VAL A 143 -15.76 1.10 -10.34
C VAL A 143 -14.24 1.02 -10.10
N ASN A 144 -13.43 1.74 -10.86
CA ASN A 144 -11.97 1.76 -10.67
C ASN A 144 -11.59 2.32 -9.29
N LEU A 145 -12.19 3.44 -8.89
CA LEU A 145 -12.00 4.03 -7.55
C LEU A 145 -12.41 3.06 -6.44
N HIS A 146 -13.53 2.34 -6.63
CA HIS A 146 -13.96 1.31 -5.70
C HIS A 146 -12.95 0.17 -5.59
N ASN A 147 -12.49 -0.38 -6.72
CA ASN A 147 -11.52 -1.48 -6.74
C ASN A 147 -10.18 -1.06 -6.12
N ASN A 148 -9.71 0.16 -6.41
CA ASN A 148 -8.54 0.72 -5.75
C ASN A 148 -8.75 0.78 -4.22
N ALA A 149 -9.90 1.24 -3.76
CA ALA A 149 -10.22 1.31 -2.33
C ALA A 149 -10.26 -0.07 -1.67
N VAL A 150 -10.85 -1.07 -2.34
CA VAL A 150 -10.84 -2.47 -1.88
C VAL A 150 -9.41 -2.99 -1.74
N GLY A 151 -8.55 -2.76 -2.73
CA GLY A 151 -7.14 -3.16 -2.67
C GLY A 151 -6.39 -2.58 -1.47
N ARG A 152 -6.62 -1.30 -1.18
CA ARG A 152 -6.04 -0.65 0.02
C ARG A 152 -6.54 -1.27 1.32
N GLU A 153 -7.83 -1.57 1.41
CA GLU A 153 -8.45 -2.18 2.59
C GLU A 153 -7.98 -3.62 2.85
N VAL A 154 -7.67 -4.37 1.79
CA VAL A 154 -7.07 -5.71 1.93
C VAL A 154 -5.73 -5.64 2.66
N VAL A 155 -4.94 -4.58 2.45
CA VAL A 155 -3.66 -4.42 3.16
C VAL A 155 -3.87 -4.20 4.66
N LEU A 156 -4.85 -3.36 5.01
CA LEU A 156 -5.20 -3.08 6.41
C LEU A 156 -5.74 -4.33 7.12
N SER A 157 -6.67 -5.04 6.47
CA SER A 157 -7.34 -6.21 7.05
C SER A 157 -6.45 -7.45 7.15
N SER A 158 -5.39 -7.54 6.33
CA SER A 158 -4.44 -8.66 6.36
C SER A 158 -3.25 -8.42 7.29
N GLN A 159 -3.25 -7.33 8.08
CA GLN A 159 -2.18 -7.06 9.04
C GLN A 159 -2.12 -8.16 10.11
N GLN A 160 -0.94 -8.77 10.27
CA GLN A 160 -0.72 -9.83 11.26
C GLN A 160 0.20 -9.39 12.39
N LYS A 161 -0.07 -9.93 13.58
CA LYS A 161 0.80 -9.77 14.74
C LYS A 161 1.96 -10.74 14.64
N GLU A 162 3.13 -10.24 14.27
CA GLU A 162 4.38 -10.98 14.39
C GLU A 162 5.11 -10.60 15.68
N CYS A 163 5.52 -11.63 16.43
CA CYS A 163 6.24 -11.49 17.68
C CYS A 163 7.60 -12.19 17.56
N LEU A 164 8.68 -11.47 17.85
CA LEU A 164 10.01 -12.05 17.94
C LEU A 164 10.30 -12.45 19.39
N CYS A 165 10.65 -13.71 19.60
CA CYS A 165 11.13 -14.20 20.88
C CYS A 165 12.54 -13.67 21.14
N ARG A 166 12.82 -13.22 22.36
CA ARG A 166 14.16 -12.77 22.78
C ARG A 166 14.86 -13.85 23.59
N ASP A 167 16.13 -14.12 23.28
CA ASP A 167 17.03 -14.87 24.15
C ASP A 167 17.69 -13.94 25.20
N ALA A 168 18.52 -14.50 26.08
CA ALA A 168 19.19 -13.74 27.14
C ALA A 168 20.15 -12.64 26.65
N THR A 169 20.46 -12.59 25.34
CA THR A 169 21.42 -11.66 24.74
C THR A 169 20.79 -10.37 24.21
N GLY A 170 19.45 -10.31 24.12
CA GLY A 170 18.71 -9.05 24.16
C GLY A 170 18.62 -8.23 22.87
N LEU A 171 18.93 -8.77 21.69
CA LEU A 171 18.72 -8.06 20.43
C LEU A 171 17.68 -8.75 19.53
N ASN A 172 16.47 -8.20 19.52
CA ASN A 172 15.61 -7.94 18.34
C ASN A 172 14.26 -7.36 18.81
N LEU A 173 13.77 -6.29 18.15
CA LEU A 173 12.48 -5.65 18.41
C LEU A 173 11.40 -6.33 17.57
N PRO A 174 10.20 -6.61 18.10
CA PRO A 174 9.11 -7.16 17.30
C PRO A 174 8.68 -6.17 16.21
N LEU A 175 8.46 -6.74 15.03
CA LEU A 175 7.94 -6.06 13.85
C LEU A 175 6.52 -6.58 13.64
N MET A 176 5.53 -5.71 13.51
CA MET A 176 4.25 -6.10 12.93
C MET A 176 4.38 -5.88 11.44
N ARG A 177 4.34 -6.96 10.65
CA ARG A 177 4.51 -6.90 9.19
C ARG A 177 3.23 -7.29 8.48
N ASN A 178 3.00 -6.65 7.34
CA ASN A 178 1.97 -7.04 6.39
C ASN A 178 2.49 -8.12 5.44
N HIS A 179 1.72 -9.18 5.21
CA HIS A 179 2.05 -10.30 4.31
C HIS A 179 1.21 -10.31 3.03
N VAL A 180 0.77 -9.14 2.60
CA VAL A 180 -0.33 -9.04 1.62
C VAL A 180 0.08 -9.51 0.23
N ILE A 181 1.38 -9.52 -0.11
CA ILE A 181 1.91 -9.76 -1.47
C ILE A 181 3.33 -10.31 -1.47
#